data_AF-A0A3M8G2Z7-F1
#
_entry.id   AF-A0A3M8G2Z7-F1
#
_cell.length_a   1.000
_cell.length_b   1.000
_cell.length_c   1.000
_cell.angle_alpha   90.00
_cell.angle_beta   90.00
_cell.angle_gamma   90.00
#
_symmetry.space_group_name_H-M   'P 1'
#
loop_
_entity.id
_entity.type
_entity.pdbx_description
1 polymer ?
#
loop_
_entity_poly.entity_id
_entity_poly.type
_entity_poly.pdbx_seq_one_letter_code
_entity_poly.pdbx_strand_id
1 'polypeptide(L)'
;MSGIEILGWTGFGILIMAWIPQTIDTIKAGKTDLNIAFILMYVVSSLLLTIYSILENDHVFIALNGLLTIGSGINLYYKLFPRQKNE
;
A
#
# COMPACT_ATOMS: atom_id res chain seq x y z
N MET A 1 17.31 -17.55 -8.83
CA MET A 1 15.89 -17.41 -8.49
C MET A 1 15.15 -18.60 -9.08
N SER A 2 14.28 -19.24 -8.30
CA SER A 2 13.40 -20.30 -8.80
C SER A 2 12.32 -19.72 -9.73
N GLY A 3 11.70 -20.55 -10.58
CA GLY A 3 10.59 -20.09 -11.43
C GLY A 3 9.40 -19.53 -10.63
N ILE A 4 9.19 -20.03 -9.41
CA ILE A 4 8.15 -19.56 -8.48
C ILE A 4 8.49 -18.17 -7.95
N GLU A 5 9.75 -17.93 -7.59
CA GLU A 5 10.21 -16.60 -7.13
C GLU A 5 10.07 -15.55 -8.24
N ILE A 6 10.44 -15.90 -9.48
CA ILE A 6 10.30 -14.98 -10.62
C ILE A 6 8.83 -14.58 -10.81
N LEU A 7 7.90 -15.55 -10.72
CA LEU A 7 6.46 -15.30 -10.82
C LEU A 7 5.98 -14.36 -9.71
N GLY A 8 6.39 -14.62 -8.47
CA GLY A 8 6.05 -13.78 -7.32
C GLY A 8 6.54 -12.34 -7.47
N TRP A 9 7.82 -12.15 -7.78
CA TRP A 9 8.42 -10.82 -7.96
C TRP A 9 7.88 -10.07 -9.18
N THR A 10 7.51 -10.79 -10.25
CA THR A 10 6.86 -10.17 -11.42
C THR A 10 5.46 -9.68 -11.08
N GLY A 11 4.65 -10.50 -10.40
CA GLY A 11 3.33 -10.09 -9.92
C GLY A 11 3.40 -8.89 -8.97
N PHE A 12 4.36 -8.91 -8.04
CA PHE A 12 4.68 -7.78 -7.18
C PHE A 12 4.99 -6.52 -7.97
N GLY A 13 5.89 -6.58 -8.96
CA GLY A 13 6.29 -5.43 -9.76
C GLY A 13 5.10 -4.79 -10.48
N ILE A 14 4.21 -5.59 -11.07
CA ILE A 14 3.00 -5.10 -11.73
C ILE A 14 2.07 -4.39 -10.74
N LEU A 15 1.84 -4.99 -9.56
CA LEU A 15 0.98 -4.39 -8.54
C LEU A 15 1.56 -3.08 -8.01
N ILE A 16 2.86 -3.01 -7.75
CA ILE A 16 3.51 -1.78 -7.28
C ILE A 16 3.45 -0.67 -8.32
N MET A 17 3.60 -0.98 -9.61
CA MET A 17 3.42 0.01 -10.67
C MET A 17 2.01 0.60 -10.71
N ALA A 18 0.98 -0.13 -10.28
CA ALA A 18 -0.38 0.41 -10.16
C ALA A 18 -0.55 1.29 -8.91
N TRP A 19 0.10 0.94 -7.81
CA TRP A 19 -0.02 1.65 -6.52
C TRP A 19 0.80 2.94 -6.44
N ILE A 20 1.96 3.00 -7.11
CA ILE A 20 2.85 4.18 -7.07
C ILE A 20 2.13 5.44 -7.61
N PRO A 21 1.52 5.44 -8.81
CA PRO A 21 0.82 6.61 -9.34
C PRO A 21 -0.30 7.09 -8.41
N GLN A 22 -1.12 6.18 -7.90
CA GLN A 22 -2.23 6.49 -6.99
C GLN A 22 -1.73 7.17 -5.70
N THR A 23 -0.64 6.65 -5.14
CA THR A 23 -0.04 7.20 -3.91
C THR A 23 0.52 8.60 -4.19
N ILE A 24 1.22 8.78 -5.32
CA ILE A 24 1.74 10.08 -5.75
C ILE A 24 0.62 11.08 -5.95
N ASP A 25 -0.48 10.69 -6.60
CA ASP A 25 -1.63 11.56 -6.83
C ASP A 25 -2.28 12.01 -5.53
N THR A 26 -2.39 11.11 -4.54
CA THR A 26 -2.88 11.43 -3.20
C THR A 26 -1.97 12.45 -2.49
N ILE A 27 -0.66 12.25 -2.53
CA ILE A 27 0.33 13.15 -1.93
C ILE A 27 0.27 14.53 -2.60
N LYS A 28 0.23 14.58 -3.93
CA LYS A 28 0.16 15.82 -4.71
C LYS A 28 -1.14 16.58 -4.46
N ALA A 29 -2.27 15.88 -4.42
CA ALA A 29 -3.57 16.47 -4.12
C ALA A 29 -3.67 16.90 -2.64
N GLY A 30 -2.92 16.26 -1.76
CA GLY A 30 -2.97 16.47 -0.32
C GLY A 30 -4.29 16.03 0.31
N LYS A 31 -5.09 15.22 -0.38
CA LYS A 31 -6.37 14.68 0.07
C LYS A 31 -6.68 13.39 -0.70
N THR A 32 -7.60 12.58 -0.17
CA THR A 32 -8.12 11.41 -0.89
C THR A 32 -9.63 11.31 -0.77
N ASP A 33 -10.28 10.98 -1.89
CA ASP A 33 -11.73 10.79 -1.95
C ASP A 33 -12.14 9.34 -1.61
N LEU A 34 -11.16 8.45 -1.38
CA LEU A 34 -11.40 7.07 -0.99
C LEU A 34 -12.25 6.96 0.30
N ASN A 35 -13.09 5.92 0.36
CA ASN A 35 -13.94 5.66 1.52
C ASN A 35 -13.08 5.28 2.74
N ILE A 36 -13.37 5.83 3.91
CA ILE A 36 -12.56 5.58 5.11
C ILE A 36 -12.59 4.11 5.57
N ALA A 37 -13.72 3.41 5.42
CA ALA A 37 -13.80 1.98 5.72
C ALA A 37 -12.92 1.18 4.78
N PHE A 38 -12.87 1.54 3.48
CA PHE A 38 -11.98 0.90 2.51
C PHE A 38 -10.51 1.09 2.91
N ILE A 39 -10.12 2.31 3.27
CA ILE A 39 -8.75 2.61 3.69
C ILE A 39 -8.39 1.80 4.95
N LEU A 40 -9.26 1.79 5.96
CA LEU A 40 -9.00 1.06 7.21
C LEU A 40 -8.89 -0.45 6.97
N MET A 41 -9.77 -1.02 6.14
CA MET A 41 -9.66 -2.44 5.75
C MET A 41 -8.32 -2.72 5.09
N TYR A 42 -7.87 -1.87 4.16
CA TYR A 42 -6.57 -2.02 3.51
C TYR A 42 -5.42 -1.94 4.50
N VAL A 43 -5.33 -0.86 5.30
CA VAL A 43 -4.24 -0.67 6.27
C VAL A 43 -4.16 -1.83 7.25
N VAL A 44 -5.29 -2.23 7.85
CA VAL A 44 -5.30 -3.28 8.87
C VAL A 44 -4.99 -4.64 8.25
N SER A 45 -5.63 -5.00 7.14
CA SER A 45 -5.40 -6.29 6.49
C SER A 45 -3.96 -6.42 5.99
N SER A 46 -3.42 -5.41 5.30
CA SER A 46 -2.06 -5.47 4.79
C SER A 46 -1.03 -5.45 5.92
N LEU A 47 -1.28 -4.73 7.03
CA LEU A 47 -0.38 -4.76 8.17
C LEU A 47 -0.33 -6.15 8.81
N LEU A 48 -1.49 -6.76 9.06
CA LEU A 48 -1.58 -8.11 9.61
C LEU A 48 -0.91 -9.13 8.69
N LEU A 49 -1.14 -9.03 7.37
CA LEU A 49 -0.50 -9.90 6.38
C LEU A 49 1.01 -9.67 6.31
N THR A 50 1.49 -8.43 6.49
CA THR A 50 2.93 -8.16 6.57
C THR A 50 3.56 -8.88 7.75
N ILE A 51 2.95 -8.78 8.94
CA ILE A 51 3.42 -9.47 10.15
C ILE A 51 3.43 -10.99 9.93
N TYR A 52 2.34 -11.54 9.41
CA TYR A 52 2.25 -12.95 9.06
C TYR A 52 3.38 -13.38 8.11
N SER A 53 3.61 -12.61 7.04
CA SER A 53 4.63 -12.92 6.03
C SER A 53 6.04 -12.90 6.60
N ILE A 54 6.33 -12.00 7.56
CA ILE A 54 7.61 -11.96 8.28
C ILE A 54 7.82 -13.26 9.06
N LEU A 55 6.79 -13.74 9.74
CA LEU A 55 6.85 -14.99 10.52
C LEU A 55 7.07 -16.21 9.62
N GLU A 56 6.51 -16.20 8.40
CA GLU A 56 6.69 -17.26 7.40
C GLU A 56 7.95 -17.09 6.53
N ASN A 57 8.72 -16.01 6.72
CA ASN A 57 9.88 -15.65 5.89
C ASN A 57 9.56 -15.51 4.37
N ASP A 58 8.33 -15.13 4.01
CA ASP A 58 7.92 -14.91 2.62
C ASP A 58 8.28 -13.49 2.16
N HIS A 59 9.45 -13.34 1.54
CA HIS A 59 9.96 -12.02 1.11
C HIS A 59 9.08 -11.30 0.08
N VAL A 60 8.41 -12.03 -0.83
CA VAL A 60 7.54 -11.41 -1.84
C VAL A 60 6.30 -10.83 -1.15
N PHE A 61 5.71 -11.60 -0.24
CA PHE A 61 4.49 -11.21 0.45
C PHE A 61 4.74 -10.14 1.52
N ILE A 62 5.93 -10.14 2.16
CA ILE A 62 6.42 -9.04 3.01
C ILE A 62 6.50 -7.75 2.20
N ALA A 63 7.18 -7.77 1.05
CA ALA A 63 7.37 -6.57 0.23
C ALA A 63 6.04 -6.01 -0.27
N LEU A 64 5.16 -6.89 -0.75
CA LEU A 64 3.84 -6.52 -1.27
C LEU A 64 2.98 -5.87 -0.18
N ASN A 65 2.76 -6.57 0.94
CA ASN A 65 1.88 -6.08 1.99
C ASN A 65 2.48 -4.90 2.76
N GLY A 66 3.82 -4.84 2.90
CA GLY A 66 4.50 -3.71 3.51
C GLY A 66 4.24 -2.42 2.72
N LEU A 67 4.42 -2.46 1.39
CA LEU A 67 4.14 -1.32 0.52
C LEU A 67 2.66 -0.96 0.47
N LEU A 68 1.76 -1.94 0.49
CA LEU A 68 0.31 -1.69 0.60
C LEU A 68 -0.04 -1.00 1.93
N THR A 69 0.59 -1.40 3.04
CA THR A 69 0.38 -0.79 4.35
C THR A 69 0.86 0.66 4.35
N ILE A 70 2.01 0.93 3.74
CA ILE A 70 2.53 2.30 3.61
C ILE A 70 1.61 3.14 2.71
N GLY A 71 1.26 2.65 1.52
CA GLY A 71 0.43 3.39 0.56
C GLY A 71 -0.98 3.66 1.10
N SER A 72 -1.61 2.67 1.72
CA SER A 72 -2.91 2.86 2.37
C SER A 72 -2.82 3.71 3.65
N GLY A 73 -1.70 3.66 4.37
CA GLY A 73 -1.41 4.56 5.49
C GLY A 73 -1.28 6.01 5.07
N ILE A 74 -0.66 6.28 3.92
CA ILE A 74 -0.61 7.63 3.30
C ILE A 74 -2.03 8.10 2.95
N ASN A 75 -2.86 7.23 2.35
CA ASN A 75 -4.27 7.53 2.10
C ASN A 75 -5.01 7.85 3.39
N LEU A 76 -4.78 7.08 4.46
CA LEU A 76 -5.40 7.33 5.78
C LEU A 76 -4.98 8.69 6.35
N TYR A 77 -3.69 9.02 6.29
CA TYR A 77 -3.16 10.29 6.74
C TYR A 77 -3.85 11.46 6.02
N TYR A 78 -3.89 11.45 4.69
CA TYR A 78 -4.53 12.53 3.92
C TYR A 78 -6.06 12.51 3.95
N LYS A 79 -6.69 11.41 4.38
CA LYS A 79 -8.13 11.36 4.67
C LYS A 79 -8.45 12.07 5.98
N LEU A 80 -7.63 11.88 7.00
CA LEU A 80 -7.83 12.46 8.34
C LEU A 80 -7.31 13.91 8.43
N PHE A 81 -6.24 14.22 7.70
CA PHE A 81 -5.57 15.51 7.70
C PHE A 81 -5.41 16.03 6.26
N PRO A 82 -6.52 16.38 5.58
CA PRO A 82 -6.43 16.94 4.24
C PRO A 82 -5.68 18.28 4.28
N ARG A 83 -4.74 18.47 3.34
CA ARG A 83 -3.97 19.69 3.18
C ARG A 83 -4.92 20.84 2.88
N GLN A 84 -4.97 21.82 3.78
CA GLN A 84 -5.71 23.05 3.55
C GLN A 84 -5.07 23.77 2.35
N LYS A 85 -5.88 24.15 1.36
CA LYS A 85 -5.49 25.16 0.39
C LYS A 85 -5.53 26.48 1.15
N ASN A 86 -4.38 27.09 1.38
CA ASN A 86 -4.33 28.50 1.73
C ASN A 86 -4.87 29.25 0.51
N GLU A 87 -6.09 29.78 0.61
CA GLU A 87 -6.61 30.78 -0.31
C GLU A 87 -5.98 32.14 -0.02
#